data_AF-A0A8C2FGK5-F1
#
_entry.id   AF-A0A8C2FGK5-F1
#
_cell.length_a   1.000
_cell.length_b   1.000
_cell.length_c   1.000
_cell.angle_alpha   90.00
_cell.angle_beta   90.00
_cell.angle_gamma   90.00
#
_symmetry.space_group_name_H-M   'P 1'
#
loop_
_entity.id
_entity.type
_entity.pdbx_description
1 polymer ?
#
loop_
_entity_poly.entity_id
_entity_poly.type
_entity_poly.pdbx_seq_one_letter_code
_entity_poly.pdbx_strand_id
1 'polypeptide(L)'
;FADPSQAYDEQEASQEEERDGQYFEPVVPLPDLVDVSTGEENEQVLFSHRAKLYRYDKDLSQWKERGIGDLKILQHYETKSSNCAQTIGSLPI
;
A
#
# COMPACT_ATOMS: atom_id res chain seq x y z
N PHE A 1 -32.47 -2.63 -43.55
CA PHE A 1 -31.43 -2.83 -42.54
C PHE A 1 -32.07 -3.50 -41.33
N ALA A 2 -31.98 -4.83 -41.31
CA ALA A 2 -32.39 -5.69 -40.21
C ALA A 2 -31.25 -6.71 -40.00
N ASP A 3 -31.05 -7.02 -38.73
CA ASP A 3 -29.96 -7.73 -38.06
C ASP A 3 -29.68 -9.17 -38.56
N PRO A 4 -28.41 -9.61 -38.62
CA PRO A 4 -28.08 -11.02 -38.61
C PRO A 4 -27.31 -11.38 -37.33
N SER A 5 -28.04 -11.81 -36.31
CA SER A 5 -27.49 -12.76 -35.36
C SER A 5 -27.24 -14.08 -36.09
N GLN A 6 -25.99 -14.56 -36.15
CA GLN A 6 -25.69 -15.98 -35.91
C GLN A 6 -24.20 -16.19 -35.65
N ALA A 7 -23.96 -16.70 -34.45
CA ALA A 7 -22.69 -17.20 -33.96
C ALA A 7 -22.15 -18.35 -34.81
N TYR A 8 -20.82 -18.43 -34.93
CA TYR A 8 -20.10 -19.69 -34.91
C TYR A 8 -18.84 -19.51 -34.07
N ASP A 9 -18.67 -20.49 -33.20
CA ASP A 9 -17.71 -20.64 -32.13
C ASP A 9 -16.40 -21.25 -32.64
N GLU A 10 -15.37 -21.16 -31.79
CA GLU A 10 -14.22 -22.07 -31.67
C GLU A 10 -12.93 -21.91 -32.51
N GLN A 11 -11.88 -21.59 -31.73
CA GLN A 11 -10.56 -22.25 -31.64
C GLN A 11 -9.38 -21.76 -32.50
N GLU A 12 -8.40 -21.13 -31.84
CA GLU A 12 -7.01 -21.63 -31.63
C GLU A 12 -6.21 -20.53 -30.90
N ALA A 13 -5.98 -20.67 -29.59
CA ALA A 13 -4.83 -21.36 -28.99
C ALA A 13 -3.52 -20.55 -29.01
N SER A 14 -3.01 -20.32 -27.80
CA SER A 14 -1.63 -19.99 -27.42
C SER A 14 -1.09 -18.59 -27.76
N GLN A 15 -0.99 -17.73 -26.74
CA GLN A 15 0.17 -16.84 -26.50
C GLN A 15 0.06 -15.99 -25.20
N GLU A 16 -0.46 -16.54 -24.09
CA GLU A 16 -0.37 -15.87 -22.78
C GLU A 16 0.72 -16.44 -21.84
N GLU A 17 1.47 -17.45 -22.28
CA GLU A 17 2.45 -18.15 -21.44
C GLU A 17 3.89 -17.98 -21.95
N GLU A 18 4.47 -16.77 -21.94
CA GLU A 18 5.94 -16.67 -22.10
C GLU A 18 6.55 -15.37 -21.54
N ARG A 19 6.09 -14.92 -20.38
CA ARG A 19 6.79 -13.84 -19.65
C ARG A 19 6.90 -14.02 -18.14
N ASP A 20 6.79 -15.25 -17.65
CA ASP A 20 7.15 -15.53 -16.26
C ASP A 20 8.66 -15.80 -16.20
N GLY A 21 9.39 -14.75 -15.82
CA GLY A 21 10.83 -14.79 -15.63
C GLY A 21 11.20 -15.86 -14.61
N GLN A 22 12.25 -16.62 -14.93
CA GLN A 22 13.03 -17.46 -14.04
C GLN A 22 12.39 -17.72 -12.66
N TYR A 23 11.67 -18.83 -12.54
CA TYR A 23 11.13 -19.27 -11.25
C TYR A 23 12.29 -19.58 -10.28
N PHE A 24 12.30 -18.91 -9.14
CA PHE A 24 13.25 -19.16 -8.06
C PHE A 24 12.55 -19.95 -6.95
N GLU A 25 13.16 -21.05 -6.53
CA GLU A 25 12.70 -21.75 -5.33
C GLU A 25 12.91 -20.84 -4.10
N PRO A 26 11.90 -20.71 -3.23
CA PRO A 26 12.03 -19.88 -2.03
C PRO A 26 13.07 -20.50 -1.09
N VAL A 27 14.10 -19.72 -0.76
CA VAL A 27 15.20 -20.15 0.15
C VAL A 27 14.70 -20.36 1.59
N VAL A 28 13.58 -19.72 1.94
CA VAL A 28 12.95 -19.82 3.26
C VAL A 28 11.43 -19.97 3.08
N PRO A 29 10.75 -20.75 3.94
CA PRO A 29 9.31 -20.84 3.91
C PRO A 29 8.71 -19.45 4.15
N LEU A 30 7.66 -19.12 3.39
CA LEU A 30 6.90 -17.91 3.61
C LEU A 30 6.33 -17.94 5.04
N PRO A 31 6.50 -16.86 5.83
CA PRO A 31 5.91 -16.80 7.16
C PRO A 31 4.39 -16.90 7.07
N ASP A 32 3.77 -17.40 8.13
CA ASP A 32 2.32 -17.45 8.23
C ASP A 32 1.72 -16.05 8.10
N LEU A 33 0.54 -15.98 7.46
CA LEU A 33 -0.22 -14.74 7.39
C LEU A 33 -0.66 -14.37 8.81
N VAL A 34 0.00 -13.35 9.37
CA VAL A 34 -0.34 -12.80 10.69
C VAL A 34 -1.33 -11.65 10.54
N ASP A 35 -2.23 -11.53 11.51
CA ASP A 35 -3.16 -10.41 11.56
C ASP A 35 -2.38 -9.13 11.89
N VAL A 36 -2.46 -8.13 11.01
CA VAL A 36 -1.65 -6.91 11.12
C VAL A 36 -2.48 -5.86 11.84
N SER A 37 -2.23 -5.68 13.14
CA SER A 37 -2.76 -4.52 13.87
C SER A 37 -1.91 -3.28 13.56
N THR A 38 -2.57 -2.19 13.20
CA THR A 38 -1.91 -0.90 12.90
C THR A 38 -1.58 -0.09 14.16
N GLY A 39 -2.13 -0.49 15.32
CA GLY A 39 -2.03 0.27 16.57
C GLY A 39 -2.89 1.53 16.62
N GLU A 40 -3.62 1.88 15.55
CA GLU A 40 -4.49 3.06 15.46
C GLU A 40 -5.96 2.75 15.80
N GLU A 41 -6.27 1.54 16.29
CA GLU A 41 -7.66 1.03 16.45
C GLU A 41 -8.48 1.76 17.52
N ASN A 42 -7.83 2.32 18.55
CA ASN A 42 -8.47 3.02 19.66
C ASN A 42 -8.48 4.55 19.48
N GLU A 43 -8.26 5.02 18.27
CA GLU A 43 -8.08 6.44 17.96
C GLU A 43 -9.03 6.91 16.86
N GLN A 44 -9.60 8.11 17.06
CA GLN A 44 -10.40 8.81 16.06
C GLN A 44 -9.49 9.62 15.14
N VAL A 45 -9.65 9.47 13.83
CA VAL A 45 -9.02 10.36 12.85
C VAL A 45 -9.75 11.72 12.83
N LEU A 46 -9.06 12.76 13.28
CA LEU A 46 -9.55 14.15 13.24
C LEU A 46 -9.16 14.87 11.94
N PHE A 47 -8.04 14.46 11.35
CA PHE A 47 -7.51 15.01 10.10
C PHE A 47 -6.72 13.95 9.36
N SER A 48 -6.79 13.93 8.02
CA SER A 48 -5.97 13.08 7.16
C SER A 48 -5.70 13.81 5.85
N HIS A 49 -4.43 13.98 5.50
CA HIS A 49 -4.05 14.57 4.21
C HIS A 49 -2.67 14.12 3.74
N ARG A 50 -2.50 14.02 2.42
CA ARG A 50 -1.22 13.67 1.81
C ARG A 50 -0.18 14.76 2.09
N ALA A 51 0.97 14.36 2.60
CA ALA A 51 2.07 15.26 2.93
C ALA A 51 3.44 14.63 2.64
N LYS A 52 4.45 15.48 2.50
CA LYS A 52 5.86 15.10 2.46
C LYS A 52 6.54 15.58 3.74
N LEU A 53 7.14 14.65 4.49
CA LEU A 53 7.80 14.94 5.76
C LEU A 53 9.30 15.08 5.56
N TYR A 54 9.88 16.08 6.22
CA TYR A 54 11.31 16.32 6.26
C TYR A 54 11.82 16.26 7.69
N ARG A 55 13.05 15.77 7.86
CA ARG A 55 13.81 15.84 9.12
C ARG A 55 15.01 16.74 8.91
N TYR A 56 15.22 17.67 9.83
CA TYR A 56 16.41 18.50 9.83
C TYR A 56 17.61 17.74 10.39
N ASP A 57 18.69 17.69 9.61
CA ASP A 57 19.99 17.17 10.01
C ASP A 57 20.83 18.32 10.54
N LYS A 58 21.10 18.33 11.85
CA LYS A 58 21.82 19.42 12.52
C LYS A 58 23.31 19.44 12.15
N ASP A 59 23.91 18.28 11.93
CA ASP A 59 25.35 18.16 11.65
C ASP A 59 25.68 18.72 10.28
N LEU A 60 24.80 18.48 9.30
CA LEU A 60 24.93 18.97 7.93
C LEU A 60 24.13 20.24 7.65
N SER A 61 23.39 20.75 8.65
CA SER A 61 22.52 21.93 8.55
C SER A 61 21.55 21.90 7.35
N GLN A 62 21.00 20.73 7.03
CA GLN A 62 20.14 20.53 5.85
C GLN A 62 18.86 19.75 6.17
N TRP A 63 17.81 19.97 5.38
CA TRP A 63 16.60 19.16 5.42
C TRP A 63 16.77 17.88 4.58
N LYS A 64 16.37 16.74 5.15
CA LYS A 64 16.34 15.44 4.46
C LYS A 64 14.91 14.93 4.40
N GLU A 65 14.51 14.39 3.25
CA GLU A 65 13.20 13.76 3.10
C GLU A 65 13.12 12.51 3.99
N ARG A 66 12.01 12.37 4.71
CA ARG A 66 11.72 11.21 5.58
C ARG A 66 10.70 10.27 4.96
N GLY A 67 9.73 10.81 4.22
CA GLY A 67 8.70 10.03 3.54
C GLY A 67 7.59 10.88 2.95
N ILE A 68 6.85 10.29 2.02
CA ILE A 68 5.65 10.85 1.41
C ILE A 68 4.49 9.91 1.75
N GLY A 69 3.44 10.44 2.37
CA GLY A 69 2.37 9.62 2.91
C GLY A 69 1.26 10.47 3.52
N ASP A 70 0.21 9.82 4.00
CA ASP A 70 -0.90 10.52 4.64
C ASP A 70 -0.54 10.87 6.07
N LEU A 71 -0.55 12.17 6.37
CA LEU A 71 -0.40 12.71 7.71
C LEU A 71 -1.78 12.67 8.37
N LYS A 72 -1.87 11.97 9.50
CA LYS A 72 -3.08 11.88 10.31
C LYS A 72 -2.90 12.61 11.64
N ILE A 73 -3.95 13.26 12.10
CA ILE A 73 -4.11 13.66 13.50
C ILE A 73 -5.13 12.70 14.10
N LEU A 74 -4.69 11.97 15.11
CA LEU A 74 -5.43 10.92 15.79
C LEU A 74 -5.75 11.38 17.21
N GLN A 75 -6.91 11.01 17.73
CA GLN A 75 -7.31 11.27 19.11
C GLN A 75 -7.84 10.01 19.77
N HIS A 76 -7.23 9.61 20.88
CA HIS A 76 -7.68 8.46 21.64
C HIS A 76 -9.10 8.65 22.18
N TYR A 77 -9.97 7.66 22.01
CA TYR A 77 -11.40 7.79 22.32
C TYR A 77 -11.66 8.13 23.80
N GLU A 78 -10.94 7.48 24.73
CA GLU A 78 -11.14 7.64 26.17
C GLU A 78 -10.37 8.82 26.76
N THR A 79 -9.04 8.82 26.62
CA THR A 79 -8.17 9.84 27.23
C THR A 79 -8.25 11.21 26.55
N LYS A 80 -8.80 11.27 25.33
CA LYS A 80 -8.81 12.46 24.46
C LYS A 80 -7.42 13.00 24.12
N SER A 81 -6.36 12.24 24.42
CA SER A 81 -5.00 12.55 24.01
C SER A 81 -4.89 12.48 22.48
N SER A 82 -4.12 13.40 21.89
CA SER A 82 -3.94 13.46 20.44
C SER A 82 -2.48 13.26 20.04
N ASN A 83 -2.28 12.51 18.97
CA ASN A 83 -1.01 12.17 18.35
C ASN A 83 -1.05 12.49 16.85
N CYS A 84 0.12 12.64 16.25
CA CYS A 84 0.26 12.70 14.81
C CYS A 84 1.02 11.47 14.31
N ALA A 85 0.50 10.86 13.24
CA ALA A 85 1.09 9.70 12.60
C ALA A 85 1.22 9.95 11.10
N GLN A 86 2.24 9.36 10.47
CA GLN A 86 2.35 9.38 9.01
C GLN A 86 2.54 7.95 8.50
N THR A 87 1.61 7.51 7.67
CA THR A 87 1.69 6.22 6.99
C THR A 87 2.39 6.40 5.64
N ILE A 88 3.61 5.89 5.52
CA ILE A 88 4.27 5.70 4.21
C ILE A 88 3.65 4.47 3.56
N GLY A 89 3.13 4.59 2.34
CA GLY A 89 2.37 3.51 1.70
C GLY A 89 3.15 2.19 1.74
N SER A 90 2.51 1.12 2.22
CA SER A 90 3.08 -0.22 2.17
C SER A 90 3.18 -0.63 0.70
N LEU A 91 4.36 -1.06 0.27
CA LEU A 91 4.44 -1.81 -0.98
C LEU A 91 3.67 -3.13 -0.76
N PRO A 92 2.78 -3.54 -1.67
CA PRO A 92 2.30 -4.92 -1.64
C PRO A 92 3.52 -5.84 -1.82
N ILE A 93 3.59 -6.86 -0.96
CA ILE A 93 4.54 -7.98 -1.11
C ILE A 93 4.14 -8.79 -2.33
#